data_AF-G9KWQ4-F1
#
_entry.id   AF-G9KWQ4-F1
#
_cell.length_a   1.000
_cell.length_b   1.000
_cell.length_c   1.000
_cell.angle_alpha   90.00
_cell.angle_beta   90.00
_cell.angle_gamma   90.00
#
_symmetry.space_group_name_H-M   'P 1'
#
loop_
_entity.id
_entity.type
_entity.pdbx_description
1 polymer ?
#
loop_
_entity_poly.entity_id
_entity_poly.type
_entity_poly.pdbx_seq_one_letter_code
_entity_poly.pdbx_strand_id
1 'polypeptide(L)'
;GHEPTGGLQEFISGISGPAPGEKLYFLRWMEWGLARVAPPRPRQPPETILALRPKHCGATESSEPLGVEHFLREMGQFYEAESCLVEAGKLLAAQRRFAHFPGLASELLLKGLPVELIDGSARSTPLRWVSGLLRELHARLERRPRLVVLSALGLPGTGKSTLLNTMFGTMFGLRFATGRGRGPRGAFMQLVSVAESFSQDLGCDHILVIDSGGLIGG
;
A
#
# COMPACT_ATOMS: atom_id res chain seq x y z
N GLY A 1 18.18 -19.20 2.94
CA GLY A 1 17.21 -18.11 2.81
C GLY A 1 16.81 -17.68 4.19
N HIS A 2 16.62 -16.38 4.43
CA HIS A 2 16.10 -15.90 5.69
C HIS A 2 14.63 -16.32 5.81
N GLU A 3 14.22 -16.88 6.95
CA GLU A 3 12.81 -17.18 7.23
C GLU A 3 12.06 -15.86 7.48
N PRO A 4 10.76 -15.77 7.12
CA PRO A 4 9.91 -14.66 7.56
C PRO A 4 9.89 -14.59 9.09
N THR A 5 9.80 -13.39 9.65
CA THR A 5 9.64 -13.22 11.10
C THR A 5 8.37 -13.93 11.59
N GLY A 6 8.33 -14.36 12.86
CA GLY A 6 7.14 -15.06 13.40
C GLY A 6 5.84 -14.26 13.21
N GLY A 7 5.90 -12.93 13.39
CA GLY A 7 4.76 -12.04 13.13
C GLY A 7 4.32 -12.03 11.66
N LEU A 8 5.25 -12.06 10.71
CA LEU A 8 4.92 -12.16 9.29
C LEU A 8 4.34 -13.55 8.93
N GLN A 9 4.81 -14.63 9.56
CA GLN A 9 4.26 -15.98 9.34
C GLN A 9 2.80 -16.05 9.80
N GLU A 10 2.48 -15.52 10.98
CA GLU A 10 1.10 -15.44 11.49
C GLU A 10 0.22 -14.57 10.59
N PHE A 11 0.77 -13.45 10.10
CA PHE A 11 0.06 -12.60 9.13
C PHE A 11 -0.27 -13.34 7.84
N ILE A 12 0.72 -14.03 7.25
CA ILE A 12 0.54 -14.83 6.04
C ILE A 12 -0.52 -15.91 6.26
N SER A 13 -0.49 -16.60 7.40
CA SER A 13 -1.49 -17.60 7.79
C SER A 13 -2.89 -16.98 7.82
N GLY A 14 -3.06 -15.83 8.48
CA GLY A 14 -4.33 -15.13 8.60
C GLY A 14 -4.92 -14.68 7.25
N ILE A 15 -4.09 -14.19 6.32
CA ILE A 15 -4.57 -13.78 4.98
C ILE A 15 -4.71 -14.96 4.00
N SER A 16 -4.17 -16.14 4.34
CA SER A 16 -4.28 -17.37 3.54
C SER A 16 -5.51 -18.19 3.89
N GLY A 17 -6.28 -17.81 4.93
CA GLY A 17 -7.48 -18.53 5.37
C GLY A 17 -8.50 -18.77 4.24
N PRO A 18 -9.22 -19.91 4.24
CA PRO A 18 -10.04 -20.31 3.09
C PRO A 18 -11.31 -19.47 2.90
N ALA A 19 -11.87 -18.87 3.97
CA ALA A 19 -13.11 -18.12 3.87
C ALA A 19 -12.86 -16.61 3.59
N PRO A 20 -13.49 -16.02 2.55
CA PRO A 20 -13.34 -14.60 2.23
C PRO A 20 -13.72 -13.63 3.35
N GLY A 21 -14.68 -14.05 4.20
CA GLY A 21 -15.12 -13.29 5.37
C GLY A 21 -14.09 -13.27 6.49
N GLU A 22 -13.50 -14.42 6.81
CA GLU A 22 -12.47 -14.56 7.86
C GLU A 22 -11.25 -13.68 7.57
N LYS A 23 -10.80 -13.62 6.32
CA LYS A 23 -9.72 -12.70 5.91
C LYS A 23 -10.03 -11.25 6.24
N LEU A 24 -11.25 -10.78 5.93
CA LEU A 24 -11.64 -9.40 6.17
C LEU A 24 -11.75 -9.11 7.68
N TYR A 25 -12.30 -10.03 8.46
CA TYR A 25 -12.33 -9.93 9.91
C TYR A 25 -10.93 -9.88 10.51
N PHE A 26 -10.02 -10.74 10.04
CA PHE A 26 -8.62 -10.77 10.46
C PHE A 26 -7.95 -9.42 10.18
N LEU A 27 -8.10 -8.87 8.98
CA LEU A 27 -7.51 -7.58 8.61
C LEU A 27 -8.09 -6.43 9.46
N ARG A 28 -9.41 -6.41 9.67
CA ARG A 28 -10.06 -5.42 10.56
C ARG A 28 -9.55 -5.53 11.99
N TRP A 29 -9.38 -6.76 12.49
CA TRP A 29 -8.84 -7.01 13.81
C TRP A 29 -7.39 -6.55 13.92
N MET A 30 -6.56 -6.82 12.90
CA MET A 30 -5.18 -6.33 12.80
C MET A 30 -5.13 -4.80 12.78
N GLU A 31 -5.93 -4.14 11.95
CA GLU A 31 -6.03 -2.67 11.90
C GLU A 31 -6.33 -2.08 13.28
N TRP A 32 -7.31 -2.65 13.99
CA TRP A 32 -7.69 -2.20 15.33
C TRP A 32 -6.64 -2.52 16.39
N GLY A 33 -6.04 -3.71 16.33
CA GLY A 33 -4.99 -4.14 17.25
C GLY A 33 -3.75 -3.26 17.14
N LEU A 34 -3.25 -3.05 15.91
CA LEU A 34 -2.09 -2.20 15.63
C LEU A 34 -2.34 -0.74 16.03
N ALA A 35 -3.55 -0.23 15.78
CA ALA A 35 -3.92 1.13 16.20
C ALA A 35 -3.92 1.33 17.73
N ARG A 36 -4.15 0.28 18.52
CA ARG A 36 -4.10 0.33 20.00
C ARG A 36 -2.68 0.32 20.55
N VAL A 37 -1.76 -0.32 19.83
CA VAL A 37 -0.34 -0.42 20.22
C VAL A 37 0.45 0.80 19.72
N ALA A 38 -0.03 1.46 18.66
CA ALA A 38 0.53 2.70 18.16
C ALA A 38 0.44 3.83 19.21
N PRO A 39 1.51 4.63 19.41
CA PRO A 39 1.41 5.82 20.24
C PRO A 39 0.34 6.77 19.68
N PRO A 40 -0.41 7.48 20.54
CA PRO A 40 -1.48 8.37 20.10
C PRO A 40 -0.92 9.39 19.11
N ARG A 41 -1.59 9.52 17.96
CA ARG A 41 -1.24 10.54 16.95
C ARG A 41 -1.19 11.90 17.65
N PRO A 42 -0.05 12.62 17.65
CA PRO A 42 -0.04 13.99 18.15
C PRO A 42 -0.99 14.79 17.27
N ARG A 43 -2.09 15.27 17.86
CA ARG A 43 -2.96 16.26 17.22
C ARG A 43 -2.12 17.51 17.06
N GLN A 44 -1.68 17.82 15.84
CA GLN A 44 -1.15 19.15 15.57
C GLN A 44 -2.33 20.12 15.74
N PRO A 45 -2.22 21.14 16.60
CA PRO A 45 -3.23 22.19 16.66
C PRO A 45 -3.31 22.85 15.26
N PRO A 46 -4.49 23.32 14.84
CA PRO A 46 -4.63 23.98 13.53
C PRO A 46 -3.65 25.16 13.48
N GLU A 47 -2.61 25.05 12.65
CA GLU A 47 -1.64 26.12 12.48
C GLU A 47 -2.34 27.29 11.79
N THR A 48 -2.48 28.40 12.52
CA THR A 48 -2.80 29.71 11.97
C THR A 48 -1.81 30.03 10.85
N ILE A 49 -2.30 30.53 9.72
CA ILE A 49 -1.64 30.69 8.40
C ILE A 49 -0.37 31.59 8.40
N LEU A 50 0.16 32.01 9.54
CA LEU A 50 1.24 32.99 9.64
C LEU A 50 2.43 32.50 10.47
N ALA A 51 3.34 31.74 9.85
CA ALA A 51 4.77 31.83 10.14
C ALA A 51 5.59 31.02 9.12
N LEU A 52 6.16 31.70 8.13
CA LEU A 52 7.35 31.22 7.42
C LEU A 52 8.52 31.22 8.41
N ARG A 53 8.80 30.09 9.05
CA ARG A 53 10.12 29.85 9.66
C ARG A 53 10.71 28.55 9.14
N PRO A 54 11.91 28.57 8.53
CA PRO A 54 12.62 27.35 8.20
C PRO A 54 13.17 26.75 9.50
N LYS A 55 12.41 25.84 10.10
CA LYS A 55 12.96 24.98 11.15
C LYS A 55 13.78 23.90 10.47
N HIS A 56 15.07 23.92 10.74
CA HIS A 56 15.99 22.82 10.47
C HIS A 56 15.44 21.58 11.19
N CYS A 57 14.89 20.63 10.43
CA CYS A 57 14.43 19.36 10.96
C CYS A 57 15.64 18.47 11.22
N GLY A 58 16.18 18.54 12.44
CA GLY A 58 16.86 17.39 13.03
C GLY A 58 15.87 16.23 13.01
N ALA A 59 16.15 15.22 12.19
CA ALA A 59 15.31 14.05 12.03
C ALA A 59 15.37 13.21 13.31
N THR A 60 14.50 13.50 14.28
CA THR A 60 14.10 12.47 15.23
C THR A 60 13.28 11.47 14.43
N GLU A 61 13.85 10.28 14.20
CA GLU A 61 13.17 9.11 13.64
C GLU A 61 11.99 8.73 14.54
N SER A 62 10.88 9.43 14.42
CA SER A 62 9.64 8.97 15.03
C SER A 62 9.20 7.76 14.23
N SER A 63 9.41 6.57 14.80
CA SER A 63 8.90 5.30 14.26
C SER A 63 7.46 5.49 13.78
N GLU A 64 7.22 5.25 12.49
CA GLU A 64 5.86 5.29 11.96
C GLU A 64 5.06 4.15 12.58
N PRO A 65 3.79 4.37 12.99
CA PRO A 65 2.96 3.31 13.50
C PRO A 65 2.91 2.14 12.51
N LEU A 66 3.22 0.94 12.99
CA LEU A 66 3.13 -0.29 12.20
C LEU A 66 1.69 -0.48 11.71
N GLY A 67 1.52 -0.69 10.41
CA GLY A 67 0.23 -0.97 9.76
C GLY A 67 0.29 -2.24 8.91
N VAL A 68 -0.86 -2.67 8.38
CA VAL A 68 -0.97 -3.88 7.55
C VAL A 68 -0.13 -3.76 6.28
N GLU A 69 -0.04 -2.56 5.72
CA GLU A 69 0.78 -2.23 4.55
C GLU A 69 2.27 -2.56 4.76
N HIS A 70 2.76 -2.51 6.00
CA HIS A 70 4.15 -2.84 6.32
C HIS A 70 4.44 -4.34 6.16
N PHE A 71 3.48 -5.20 6.52
CA PHE A 71 3.60 -6.64 6.29
C PHE A 71 3.58 -6.96 4.79
N LEU A 72 2.74 -6.26 4.01
CA LEU A 72 2.71 -6.40 2.56
C LEU A 72 4.00 -5.94 1.89
N ARG A 73 4.62 -4.87 2.40
CA ARG A 73 5.95 -4.45 1.97
C ARG A 73 6.98 -5.56 2.21
N GLU A 74 7.00 -6.17 3.40
CA GLU A 74 7.93 -7.25 3.73
C GLU A 74 7.74 -8.47 2.83
N MET A 75 6.48 -8.88 2.57
CA MET A 75 6.16 -9.91 1.58
C MET A 75 6.74 -9.56 0.20
N GLY A 76 6.58 -8.31 -0.24
CA GLY A 76 7.13 -7.84 -1.50
C GLY A 76 8.64 -7.99 -1.60
N GLN A 77 9.38 -7.70 -0.52
CA GLN A 77 10.84 -7.86 -0.47
C GLN A 77 11.27 -9.33 -0.60
N PHE A 78 10.57 -10.26 0.06
CA PHE A 78 10.84 -11.69 -0.07
C PHE A 78 10.61 -12.19 -1.51
N TYR A 79 9.50 -11.78 -2.13
CA TYR A 79 9.21 -12.12 -3.52
C TYR A 79 10.24 -11.53 -4.49
N GLU A 80 10.60 -10.26 -4.29
CA GLU A 80 11.59 -9.55 -5.11
C GLU A 80 12.95 -10.25 -5.04
N ALA A 81 13.41 -10.57 -3.83
CA ALA A 81 14.69 -11.26 -3.61
C ALA A 81 14.73 -12.66 -4.25
N GLU A 82 13.67 -13.47 -4.12
CA GLU A 82 13.60 -14.76 -4.81
C GLU A 82 13.63 -14.59 -6.33
N SER A 83 12.94 -13.58 -6.86
CA SER A 83 12.93 -13.30 -8.30
C SER A 83 14.34 -12.95 -8.81
N CYS A 84 15.08 -12.12 -8.06
CA CYS A 84 16.50 -11.83 -8.36
C CYS A 84 17.36 -13.10 -8.40
N LEU A 85 17.16 -14.00 -7.44
CA LEU A 85 17.96 -15.24 -7.35
C LEU A 85 17.68 -16.18 -8.52
N VAL A 86 16.42 -16.26 -8.96
CA VAL A 86 16.04 -17.05 -10.14
C VAL A 86 16.67 -16.47 -11.41
N GLU A 87 16.58 -15.16 -11.62
CA GLU A 87 17.20 -14.48 -12.77
C GLU A 87 18.72 -14.63 -12.78
N ALA A 88 19.36 -14.64 -11.60
CA ALA A 88 20.79 -14.88 -11.46
C ALA A 88 21.19 -16.36 -11.61
N GLY A 89 20.24 -17.27 -11.86
CA GLY A 89 20.48 -18.72 -11.96
C GLY A 89 20.88 -19.38 -10.63
N LYS A 90 20.67 -18.69 -9.50
CA LYS A 90 21.03 -19.16 -8.15
C LYS A 90 19.90 -19.90 -7.44
N LEU A 91 18.69 -19.86 -8.00
CA LEU A 91 17.51 -20.55 -7.50
C LEU A 91 16.70 -21.08 -8.69
N LEU A 92 16.19 -22.30 -8.61
CA LEU A 92 15.29 -22.81 -9.65
C LEU A 92 13.89 -22.20 -9.48
N ALA A 93 13.19 -21.92 -10.57
CA ALA A 93 11.85 -21.34 -10.52
C ALA A 93 10.86 -22.21 -9.72
N ALA A 94 10.99 -23.53 -9.79
CA ALA A 94 10.19 -24.49 -9.03
C ALA A 94 10.47 -24.50 -7.52
N GLN A 95 11.59 -23.90 -7.07
CA GLN A 95 11.98 -23.84 -5.66
C GLN A 95 11.57 -22.54 -4.98
N ARG A 96 10.85 -21.65 -5.68
CA ARG A 96 10.38 -20.38 -5.13
C ARG A 96 9.33 -20.63 -4.05
N ARG A 97 9.63 -20.23 -2.82
CA ARG A 97 8.74 -20.37 -1.66
C ARG A 97 7.66 -19.30 -1.67
N PHE A 98 7.97 -18.11 -2.18
CA PHE A 98 7.13 -16.93 -2.06
C PHE A 98 6.39 -16.59 -3.36
N ALA A 99 6.38 -17.48 -4.35
CA ALA A 99 5.74 -17.26 -5.64
C ALA A 99 4.23 -16.93 -5.55
N HIS A 100 3.56 -17.33 -4.46
CA HIS A 100 2.13 -17.12 -4.21
C HIS A 100 1.80 -15.75 -3.59
N PHE A 101 2.80 -14.98 -3.12
CA PHE A 101 2.56 -13.69 -2.44
C PHE A 101 1.83 -12.64 -3.29
N PRO A 102 2.12 -12.47 -4.60
CA PRO A 102 1.34 -11.55 -5.43
C PRO A 102 -0.14 -11.94 -5.50
N GLY A 103 -0.42 -13.26 -5.50
CA GLY A 103 -1.73 -13.87 -5.29
C GLY A 103 -2.49 -13.25 -4.12
N LEU A 104 -1.92 -13.40 -2.93
CA LEU A 104 -2.50 -12.91 -1.70
C LEU A 104 -2.66 -11.38 -1.70
N ALA A 105 -1.63 -10.64 -2.11
CA ALA A 105 -1.68 -9.18 -2.12
C ALA A 105 -2.73 -8.63 -3.10
N SER A 106 -2.95 -9.30 -4.24
CA SER A 106 -4.00 -8.90 -5.19
C SER A 106 -5.41 -9.04 -4.62
N GLU A 107 -5.66 -10.05 -3.78
CA GLU A 107 -6.94 -10.22 -3.08
C GLU A 107 -7.21 -9.09 -2.10
N LEU A 108 -6.16 -8.65 -1.40
CA LEU A 108 -6.23 -7.51 -0.48
C LEU A 108 -6.48 -6.21 -1.25
N LEU A 109 -5.80 -6.02 -2.37
CA LEU A 109 -5.98 -4.87 -3.25
C LEU A 109 -7.42 -4.81 -3.80
N LEU A 110 -7.99 -5.94 -4.22
CA LEU A 110 -9.40 -6.04 -4.65
C LEU A 110 -10.40 -5.70 -3.52
N LYS A 111 -10.02 -5.94 -2.26
CA LYS A 111 -10.79 -5.54 -1.07
C LYS A 111 -10.58 -4.07 -0.70
N GLY A 112 -9.80 -3.34 -1.49
CA GLY A 112 -9.52 -1.93 -1.29
C GLY A 112 -8.44 -1.65 -0.24
N LEU A 113 -7.58 -2.61 0.11
CA LEU A 113 -6.43 -2.30 0.96
C LEU A 113 -5.34 -1.61 0.14
N PRO A 114 -4.69 -0.56 0.68
CA PRO A 114 -3.57 0.08 0.02
C PRO A 114 -2.34 -0.84 0.03
N VAL A 115 -1.63 -0.88 -1.09
CA VAL A 115 -0.35 -1.57 -1.24
C VAL A 115 0.74 -0.54 -1.52
N GLU A 116 1.83 -0.61 -0.78
CA GLU A 116 3.01 0.23 -1.01
C GLU A 116 3.74 -0.24 -2.27
N LEU A 117 3.88 0.65 -3.26
CA LEU A 117 4.63 0.44 -4.50
C LEU A 117 6.10 0.80 -4.36
N ILE A 118 6.36 1.90 -3.66
CA ILE A 118 7.69 2.46 -3.49
C ILE A 118 7.83 2.87 -2.04
N ASP A 119 8.79 2.27 -1.35
CA ASP A 119 9.31 2.79 -0.09
C ASP A 119 10.36 3.84 -0.43
N GLY A 120 10.07 5.10 -0.16
CA GLY A 120 10.94 6.26 -0.37
C GLY A 120 12.01 6.43 0.71
N SER A 121 12.09 5.54 1.70
CA SER A 121 13.32 5.31 2.46
C SER A 121 14.24 4.27 1.78
N ALA A 122 13.68 3.43 0.90
CA ALA A 122 14.44 2.47 0.12
C ALA A 122 15.01 3.08 -1.16
N ARG A 123 16.22 2.64 -1.53
CA ARG A 123 16.93 3.09 -2.75
C ARG A 123 16.52 2.32 -4.01
N SER A 124 15.60 1.37 -3.90
CA SER A 124 15.22 0.48 -5.02
C SER A 124 13.72 0.20 -5.02
N THR A 125 13.11 0.33 -6.20
CA THR A 125 11.72 -0.07 -6.43
C THR A 125 11.62 -1.57 -6.70
N PRO A 126 10.77 -2.33 -6.00
CA PRO A 126 10.62 -3.78 -6.20
C PRO A 126 9.76 -4.03 -7.46
N LEU A 127 10.36 -3.86 -8.64
CA LEU A 127 9.64 -3.93 -9.92
C LEU A 127 9.07 -5.32 -10.21
N ARG A 128 9.72 -6.40 -9.78
CA ARG A 128 9.24 -7.77 -10.01
C ARG A 128 8.02 -8.04 -9.13
N TRP A 129 8.03 -7.57 -7.89
CA TRP A 129 6.87 -7.58 -7.00
C TRP A 129 5.68 -6.85 -7.62
N VAL A 130 5.85 -5.58 -8.01
CA VAL A 130 4.77 -4.78 -8.60
C VAL A 130 4.25 -5.43 -9.88
N SER A 131 5.14 -5.91 -10.75
CA SER A 131 4.74 -6.60 -11.98
C SER A 131 3.98 -7.90 -11.71
N GLY A 132 4.40 -8.67 -10.70
CA GLY A 132 3.70 -9.88 -10.27
C GLY A 132 2.29 -9.57 -9.74
N LEU A 133 2.18 -8.53 -8.91
CA LEU A 133 0.92 -8.09 -8.34
C LEU A 133 -0.07 -7.63 -9.43
N LEU A 134 0.38 -6.82 -10.39
CA LEU A 134 -0.46 -6.35 -11.49
C LEU A 134 -0.87 -7.48 -12.43
N ARG A 135 0.00 -8.48 -12.65
CA ARG A 135 -0.34 -9.66 -13.44
C ARG A 135 -1.43 -10.49 -12.79
N GLU A 136 -1.31 -10.73 -11.49
CA GLU A 136 -2.32 -11.45 -10.72
C GLU A 136 -3.64 -10.68 -10.68
N LEU A 137 -3.58 -9.36 -10.44
CA LEU A 137 -4.75 -8.49 -10.47
C LEU A 137 -5.45 -8.57 -11.83
N HIS A 138 -4.69 -8.49 -12.92
CA HIS A 138 -5.24 -8.61 -14.27
C HIS A 138 -5.94 -9.95 -14.50
N ALA A 139 -5.33 -11.06 -14.06
CA ALA A 139 -5.92 -12.39 -14.17
C ALA A 139 -7.25 -12.50 -13.41
N ARG A 140 -7.32 -11.96 -12.20
CA ARG A 140 -8.51 -12.00 -11.33
C ARG A 140 -9.64 -11.10 -11.78
N LEU A 141 -9.34 -10.08 -12.56
CA LEU A 141 -10.37 -9.19 -13.07
C LEU A 141 -11.13 -9.79 -14.27
N GLU A 142 -10.72 -10.97 -14.77
CA GLU A 142 -11.38 -11.94 -15.68
C GLU A 142 -12.01 -11.43 -17.00
N ARG A 143 -12.37 -10.16 -17.14
CA ARG A 143 -13.25 -9.61 -18.19
C ARG A 143 -12.70 -8.37 -18.88
N ARG A 144 -11.37 -8.17 -18.90
CA ARG A 144 -10.74 -6.93 -19.41
C ARG A 144 -11.48 -5.69 -18.88
N PRO A 145 -11.55 -5.49 -17.55
CA PRO A 145 -12.25 -4.35 -17.00
C PRO A 145 -11.69 -3.05 -17.56
N ARG A 146 -12.56 -2.06 -17.70
CA ARG A 146 -12.17 -0.69 -17.99
C ARG A 146 -11.56 -0.10 -16.73
N LEU A 147 -10.23 -0.15 -16.65
CA LEU A 147 -9.47 0.38 -15.53
C LEU A 147 -9.02 1.80 -15.84
N VAL A 148 -9.34 2.75 -14.96
CA VAL A 148 -8.80 4.10 -14.99
C VAL A 148 -7.75 4.25 -13.90
N VAL A 149 -6.59 4.81 -14.24
CA VAL A 149 -5.52 5.09 -13.26
C VAL A 149 -5.55 6.57 -12.91
N LEU A 150 -5.78 6.88 -11.63
CA LEU A 150 -5.71 8.23 -11.10
C LEU A 150 -4.45 8.37 -10.25
N SER A 151 -3.46 9.11 -10.75
CA SER A 151 -2.22 9.36 -10.01
C SER A 151 -2.14 10.80 -9.52
N ALA A 152 -1.92 10.98 -8.21
CA ALA A 152 -1.63 12.27 -7.62
C ALA A 152 -0.13 12.41 -7.36
N LEU A 153 0.53 13.24 -8.17
CA LEU A 153 1.96 13.55 -8.06
C LEU A 153 2.15 14.99 -7.58
N GLY A 154 3.13 15.22 -6.71
CA GLY A 154 3.51 16.59 -6.33
C GLY A 154 4.29 16.68 -5.03
N LEU A 155 4.80 17.87 -4.74
CA LEU A 155 5.64 18.15 -3.57
C LEU A 155 4.99 17.70 -2.25
N PRO A 156 5.77 17.32 -1.23
CA PRO A 156 5.21 16.97 0.07
C PRO A 156 4.39 18.11 0.67
N GLY A 157 3.29 17.80 1.37
CA GLY A 157 2.50 18.80 2.08
C GLY A 157 1.57 19.67 1.22
N THR A 158 1.36 19.33 -0.05
CA THR A 158 0.41 20.03 -0.96
C THR A 158 -1.04 19.55 -0.84
N GLY A 159 -1.36 18.67 0.12
CA GLY A 159 -2.73 18.21 0.35
C GLY A 159 -3.28 17.17 -0.63
N LYS A 160 -2.43 16.51 -1.45
CA LYS A 160 -2.83 15.45 -2.40
C LYS A 160 -3.65 14.34 -1.75
N SER A 161 -3.10 13.73 -0.70
CA SER A 161 -3.75 12.67 0.07
C SER A 161 -5.04 13.18 0.72
N THR A 162 -5.10 14.46 1.12
CA THR A 162 -6.33 15.09 1.62
C THR A 162 -7.38 15.18 0.52
N LEU A 163 -7.02 15.65 -0.67
CA LEU A 163 -7.92 15.72 -1.83
C LEU A 163 -8.44 14.34 -2.22
N LEU A 164 -7.56 13.36 -2.37
CA LEU A 164 -7.94 11.99 -2.72
C LEU A 164 -8.85 11.37 -1.65
N ASN A 165 -8.53 11.55 -0.36
CA ASN A 165 -9.39 11.10 0.73
C ASN A 165 -10.73 11.87 0.79
N THR A 166 -10.80 13.13 0.37
CA THR A 166 -12.07 13.85 0.26
C THR A 166 -12.89 13.33 -0.92
N MET A 167 -12.26 13.04 -2.06
CA MET A 167 -12.94 12.57 -3.27
C MET A 167 -13.42 11.11 -3.15
N PHE A 168 -12.64 10.24 -2.50
CA PHE A 168 -12.90 8.81 -2.46
C PHE A 168 -12.94 8.24 -1.03
N GLY A 169 -12.46 8.94 -0.02
CA GLY A 169 -12.29 8.39 1.34
C GLY A 169 -13.57 8.24 2.15
N THR A 170 -14.53 9.15 1.99
CA THR A 170 -15.84 9.06 2.67
C THR A 170 -16.78 8.04 2.04
N MET A 171 -16.68 7.83 0.71
CA MET A 171 -17.59 6.94 -0.04
C MET A 171 -16.99 5.57 -0.38
N PHE A 172 -15.66 5.47 -0.55
CA PHE A 172 -14.97 4.26 -0.98
C PHE A 172 -13.87 3.78 -0.01
N GLY A 173 -13.78 4.37 1.18
CA GLY A 173 -12.82 3.92 2.20
C GLY A 173 -11.35 4.12 1.81
N LEU A 174 -11.05 5.06 0.92
CA LEU A 174 -9.69 5.52 0.65
C LEU A 174 -9.06 6.14 1.91
N ARG A 175 -7.90 5.65 2.34
CA ARG A 175 -7.28 6.02 3.63
C ARG A 175 -5.78 6.30 3.51
N PHE A 176 -5.39 7.18 2.61
CA PHE A 176 -3.99 7.63 2.56
C PHE A 176 -3.63 8.45 3.80
N ALA A 177 -2.39 8.31 4.29
CA ALA A 177 -1.89 9.10 5.41
C ALA A 177 -1.85 10.59 5.04
N THR A 178 -2.38 11.46 5.91
CA THR A 178 -2.43 12.92 5.69
C THR A 178 -1.61 13.67 6.76
N GLY A 179 -0.68 14.53 6.36
CA GLY A 179 0.10 15.41 7.26
C GLY A 179 1.31 16.11 6.62
N ARG A 180 1.61 17.36 7.03
CA ARG A 180 2.86 18.07 6.65
C ARG A 180 4.05 17.40 7.37
N GLY A 181 5.05 16.96 6.61
CA GLY A 181 6.24 16.26 7.14
C GLY A 181 6.04 14.77 7.49
N ARG A 182 4.83 14.25 7.26
CA ARG A 182 4.40 12.87 7.57
C ARG A 182 3.53 12.26 6.46
N GLY A 183 3.63 12.81 5.26
CA GLY A 183 3.08 12.19 4.06
C GLY A 183 3.89 10.94 3.71
N PRO A 184 3.32 9.98 2.96
CA PRO A 184 4.01 8.74 2.63
C PRO A 184 5.38 9.09 2.03
N ARG A 185 6.49 8.66 2.66
CA ARG A 185 7.79 8.75 2.00
C ARG A 185 7.82 7.66 0.96
N GLY A 186 6.97 7.70 -0.08
CA GLY A 186 6.68 6.53 -0.88
C GLY A 186 5.45 6.70 -1.77
N ALA A 187 5.15 5.69 -2.58
CA ALA A 187 3.97 5.65 -3.43
C ALA A 187 3.09 4.47 -3.04
N PHE A 188 1.79 4.69 -2.93
CA PHE A 188 0.81 3.68 -2.56
C PHE A 188 -0.24 3.55 -3.65
N MET A 189 -0.76 2.34 -3.80
CA MET A 189 -1.77 1.98 -4.78
C MET A 189 -2.98 1.38 -4.07
N GLN A 190 -4.18 1.85 -4.40
CA GLN A 190 -5.42 1.30 -3.89
C GLN A 190 -6.42 1.15 -5.05
N LEU A 191 -7.10 0.00 -5.11
CA LEU A 191 -8.13 -0.23 -6.12
C LEU A 191 -9.50 0.13 -5.54
N VAL A 192 -10.25 0.95 -6.27
CA VAL A 192 -11.63 1.30 -5.98
C VAL A 192 -12.51 0.64 -7.03
N SER A 193 -13.39 -0.26 -6.61
CA SER A 193 -14.38 -0.86 -7.51
C SER A 193 -15.58 0.08 -7.66
N VAL A 194 -15.94 0.37 -8.91
CA VAL A 194 -17.10 1.19 -9.23
C VAL A 194 -18.34 0.30 -9.12
N ALA A 195 -19.40 0.78 -8.45
CA ALA A 195 -20.65 0.04 -8.40
C ALA A 195 -21.24 -0.09 -9.81
N GLU A 196 -21.84 -1.24 -10.13
CA GLU A 196 -22.30 -1.59 -11.48
C GLU A 196 -23.23 -0.52 -12.08
N SER A 197 -24.07 0.10 -11.25
CA SER A 197 -24.96 1.20 -11.64
C SER A 197 -24.25 2.44 -12.17
N PHE A 198 -23.00 2.68 -11.78
CA PHE A 198 -22.20 3.83 -12.20
C PHE A 198 -21.12 3.49 -13.22
N SER A 199 -20.90 2.19 -13.50
CA SER A 199 -19.84 1.76 -14.44
C SER A 199 -20.09 2.30 -15.85
N GLN A 200 -21.35 2.38 -16.31
CA GLN A 200 -21.68 2.94 -17.62
C GLN A 200 -21.42 4.45 -17.67
N ASP A 201 -21.89 5.19 -16.67
CA ASP A 201 -21.76 6.65 -16.60
C ASP A 201 -20.30 7.10 -16.50
N LEU A 202 -19.50 6.39 -15.69
CA LEU A 202 -18.08 6.71 -15.48
C LEU A 202 -17.16 6.10 -16.55
N GLY A 203 -17.69 5.23 -17.42
CA GLY A 203 -16.90 4.57 -18.45
C GLY A 203 -15.84 3.60 -17.92
N CYS A 204 -15.87 3.25 -16.64
CA CYS A 204 -14.87 2.41 -15.98
C CYS A 204 -15.49 1.49 -14.93
N ASP A 205 -14.88 0.31 -14.74
CA ASP A 205 -15.30 -0.70 -13.77
C ASP A 205 -14.49 -0.59 -12.47
N HIS A 206 -13.25 -0.13 -12.58
CA HIS A 206 -12.38 0.13 -11.43
C HIS A 206 -11.52 1.36 -11.64
N ILE A 207 -11.17 2.01 -10.53
CA ILE A 207 -10.25 3.13 -10.47
C ILE A 207 -9.04 2.71 -9.62
N LEU A 208 -7.86 2.70 -10.23
CA LEU A 208 -6.59 2.48 -9.53
C LEU A 208 -6.05 3.83 -9.07
N VAL A 209 -6.15 4.11 -7.78
CA VAL A 209 -5.67 5.36 -7.19
C VAL A 209 -4.23 5.17 -6.74
N ILE A 210 -3.33 6.03 -7.25
CA ILE A 210 -1.93 6.06 -6.87
C ILE A 210 -1.65 7.40 -6.17
N ASP A 211 -1.34 7.33 -4.88
CA ASP A 211 -0.89 8.49 -4.10
C ASP A 211 0.63 8.40 -3.90
N SER A 212 1.34 9.45 -4.32
CA SER A 212 2.77 9.58 -4.06
C SER A 212 2.99 10.69 -3.04
N GLY A 213 3.72 10.40 -1.97
CA GLY A 213 4.29 11.50 -1.20
C GLY A 213 5.58 11.96 -1.85
N GLY A 214 5.77 13.28 -1.82
CA GLY A 214 6.71 13.92 -2.71
C GLY A 214 8.14 13.41 -2.51
N LEU A 215 8.80 13.15 -3.63
CA LEU A 215 10.25 12.97 -3.70
C LEU A 215 10.89 14.24 -3.13
N ILE A 216 11.63 14.12 -2.03
CA ILE A 216 12.56 15.18 -1.64
C ILE A 216 13.64 15.16 -2.73
N GLY A 217 13.64 16.20 -3.57
CA GLY A 217 14.69 16.39 -4.56
C GLY A 217 16.05 16.41 -3.86
N GLY A 218 17.03 15.76 -4.50
CA GLY A 218 18.43 15.73 -4.04
C GLY A 218 19.06 17.11 -3.99
#